data_AF-A0AAV4LA95-F1
#
_entry.id   AF-A0AAV4LA95-F1
#
_cell.length_a   1.000
_cell.length_b   1.000
_cell.length_c   1.000
_cell.angle_alpha   90.00
_cell.angle_beta   90.00
_cell.angle_gamma   90.00
#
_symmetry.space_group_name_H-M   'P 1'
#
loop_
_entity.id
_entity.type
_entity.pdbx_description
1 polymer ?
#
loop_
_entity_poly.entity_id
_entity_poly.type
_entity_poly.pdbx_seq_one_letter_code
_entity_poly.pdbx_strand_id
1 'polypeptide(L)' 'MYIKVTRQDIFNSFMISQLQGKKQDLLDMLAFSPDLAESEIAEINQLISLIDYRMEDINELMENVV' A
#
# COMPACT_ATOMS: atom_id res chain seq x y z
N MET A 1 -14.93 9.02 -2.73
CA MET A 1 -14.47 8.54 -1.41
C MET A 1 -13.08 9.14 -1.14
N TYR A 2 -12.52 9.19 0.08
CA TYR A 2 -11.14 9.71 0.28
C TYR A 2 -10.20 8.56 0.59
N ILE A 3 -9.28 8.25 -0.34
CA ILE A 3 -8.24 7.25 -0.13
C ILE A 3 -7.27 7.81 0.93
N LYS A 4 -7.25 7.18 2.11
CA LYS A 4 -6.43 7.65 3.25
C LYS A 4 -4.95 7.31 3.11
N VAL A 5 -4.59 6.35 2.26
CA VAL A 5 -3.21 5.92 2.05
C VAL A 5 -2.63 6.67 0.86
N THR A 6 -1.61 7.48 1.08
CA THR A 6 -0.92 8.18 -0.01
C THR A 6 0.41 7.51 -0.36
N ARG A 7 0.95 7.84 -1.53
CA ARG A 7 2.32 7.43 -1.92
C ARG A 7 3.36 7.85 -0.88
N GLN A 8 3.23 9.06 -0.33
CA GLN A 8 4.14 9.57 0.69
C GLN A 8 4.07 8.74 1.98
N ASP A 9 2.89 8.31 2.40
CA ASP A 9 2.71 7.46 3.59
C ASP A 9 3.36 6.08 3.42
N ILE A 10 3.33 5.54 2.19
CA ILE A 10 3.98 4.29 1.84
C ILE A 10 5.51 4.44 1.95
N PHE A 11 6.09 5.47 1.33
CA PHE A 11 7.53 5.71 1.39
C PHE A 11 8.05 6.05 2.80
N ASN A 12 7.24 6.73 3.60
CA ASN A 12 7.55 7.04 5.00
C ASN A 12 7.37 5.83 5.94
N SER A 13 6.90 4.68 5.44
CA SER A 13 6.84 3.44 6.23
C SER A 13 8.18 2.73 6.16
N PHE A 14 8.71 2.38 7.33
CA PHE A 14 10.02 1.72 7.48
C PHE A 14 9.90 0.29 8.04
N MET A 15 8.67 -0.14 8.37
CA MET A 15 8.39 -1.47 8.90
C MET A 15 7.43 -2.20 7.97
N ILE A 16 7.70 -3.47 7.68
CA ILE A 16 6.83 -4.34 6.86
C ILE A 16 5.41 -4.41 7.43
N SER A 17 5.25 -4.50 8.76
CA SER A 17 3.93 -4.56 9.40
C SER A 17 3.07 -3.30 9.17
N GLN A 18 3.70 -2.11 9.08
CA GLN A 18 2.99 -0.87 8.76
C GLN A 18 2.48 -0.84 7.33
N LEU A 19 3.25 -1.42 6.41
CA LEU A 19 2.91 -1.55 5.00
C LEU A 19 1.80 -2.59 4.80
N GLN A 20 1.87 -3.73 5.49
CA GLN A 20 0.82 -4.75 5.49
C GLN A 20 -0.52 -4.20 5.99
N GLY A 21 -0.52 -3.41 7.07
CA GLY A 21 -1.73 -2.76 7.57
C GLY A 21 -2.37 -1.83 6.51
N LYS A 22 -1.55 -0.99 5.85
CA LYS A 22 -2.04 -0.10 4.77
C LYS A 22 -2.57 -0.88 3.58
N LYS A 23 -1.92 -1.99 3.21
CA LYS A 23 -2.37 -2.86 2.13
C LYS A 23 -3.73 -3.47 2.47
N GLN A 24 -3.92 -3.90 3.71
CA GLN A 24 -5.21 -4.42 4.17
C GLN A 24 -6.30 -3.34 4.10
N ASP A 25 -6.03 -2.13 4.57
CA ASP A 25 -6.99 -1.02 4.48
C ASP A 25 -7.45 -0.76 3.03
N LEU A 26 -6.51 -0.82 2.07
CA LEU A 26 -6.82 -0.64 0.64
C LEU A 26 -7.61 -1.81 0.05
N LEU A 27 -7.30 -3.05 0.43
CA LEU A 27 -8.06 -4.22 0.01
C LEU A 27 -9.48 -4.20 0.58
N ASP A 28 -9.65 -3.76 1.82
CA ASP A 28 -10.95 -3.59 2.45
C ASP A 28 -11.77 -2.50 1.73
N MET A 29 -11.13 -1.41 1.28
CA MET A 29 -11.80 -0.40 0.44
C MET A 29 -12.35 -1.02 -0.85
N LEU A 30 -11.55 -1.83 -1.57
CA LEU A 30 -12.01 -2.51 -2.79
C LEU A 30 -13.15 -3.51 -2.51
N ALA A 31 -13.10 -4.21 -1.38
CA ALA A 31 -14.08 -5.25 -1.05
C ALA A 31 -15.42 -4.69 -0.54
N PHE A 32 -15.38 -3.58 0.20
CA PHE A 32 -16.54 -3.07 0.95
C PHE A 32 -17.08 -1.73 0.44
N SER A 33 -16.52 -1.18 -0.65
CA SER A 33 -16.99 0.08 -1.24
C SER A 33 -17.58 -0.17 -2.63
N PRO A 34 -18.91 -0.42 -2.73
CA PRO A 34 -19.55 -0.83 -3.97
C PRO A 34 -19.58 0.26 -5.05
N ASP A 35 -19.35 1.52 -4.68
CA ASP A 35 -19.51 2.69 -5.55
C ASP A 35 -18.17 3.34 -5.95
N LEU A 36 -17.07 2.59 -5.91
CA LEU A 36 -15.77 3.11 -6.35
C LEU A 36 -15.77 3.35 -7.86
N ALA A 37 -15.35 4.55 -8.27
CA ALA A 37 -15.10 4.83 -9.68
C ALA A 37 -13.91 4.00 -10.19
N GLU A 38 -13.89 3.67 -11.49
CA GLU A 38 -12.77 2.94 -12.10
C GLU A 38 -11.40 3.62 -11.87
N SER A 39 -11.39 4.96 -11.83
CA SER A 39 -10.20 5.74 -11.51
C SER A 39 -9.73 5.55 -10.07
N GLU A 40 -10.65 5.49 -9.10
CA GLU A 40 -10.34 5.19 -7.70
C GLU A 40 -9.84 3.74 -7.56
N ILE A 41 -10.46 2.78 -8.25
CA ILE A 41 -10.00 1.37 -8.28
C ILE A 41 -8.59 1.27 -8.85
N ALA A 42 -8.30 1.97 -9.95
CA ALA A 42 -6.98 1.99 -10.56
C ALA A 42 -5.94 2.61 -9.61
N GLU A 43 -6.27 3.71 -8.93
CA GLU A 43 -5.40 4.34 -7.95
C GLU A 43 -5.11 3.42 -6.75
N ILE A 44 -6.13 2.76 -6.20
CA ILE A 44 -5.97 1.81 -5.09
C ILE A 44 -5.04 0.66 -5.51
N ASN A 45 -5.24 0.09 -6.70
CA ASN A 45 -4.36 -0.99 -7.20
C ASN A 45 -2.92 -0.53 -7.38
N GLN A 46 -2.69 0.70 -7.87
CA GLN A 46 -1.34 1.27 -7.95
C GLN A 46 -0.69 1.42 -6.57
N LEU A 47 -1.46 1.85 -5.57
CA LEU A 47 -0.95 1.99 -4.19
C LEU A 47 -0.63 0.63 -3.58
N ILE A 48 -1.43 -0.41 -3.84
CA ILE A 48 -1.14 -1.78 -3.40
C ILE A 48 0.18 -2.28 -4.02
N SER A 49 0.37 -2.12 -5.33
CA SER A 49 1.63 -2.50 -5.99
C SER A 49 2.83 -1.72 -5.44
N LEU A 50 2.65 -0.44 -5.14
CA LEU A 50 3.70 0.38 -4.52
C LEU A 50 4.05 -0.09 -3.10
N ILE A 51 3.07 -0.56 -2.33
CA ILE A 51 3.31 -1.16 -1.02
C ILE A 51 4.13 -2.45 -1.17
N ASP A 52 3.79 -3.31 -2.12
CA ASP A 52 4.53 -4.56 -2.37
C ASP A 52 5.98 -4.28 -2.74
N TYR A 53 6.21 -3.33 -3.66
CA TYR A 53 7.55 -2.87 -4.02
C TYR A 53 8.32 -2.32 -2.80
N ARG A 54 7.68 -1.49 -1.98
CA ARG A 54 8.34 -0.92 -0.79
C ARG A 54 8.69 -1.99 0.26
N MET A 55 7.88 -3.04 0.38
CA MET A 55 8.19 -4.17 1.27
C MET A 55 9.40 -4.96 0.75
N GLU A 56 9.50 -5.16 -0.56
CA GLU A 56 10.67 -5.78 -1.20
C GLU A 56 11.94 -4.95 -0.94
N ASP A 57 11.90 -3.63 -1.20
CA ASP A 57 13.02 -2.72 -0.90
C ASP A 57 13.51 -2.83 0.55
N ILE A 58 12.59 -2.89 1.52
CA ILE A 58 12.94 -2.99 2.95
C ILE A 58 13.59 -4.35 3.24
N ASN A 59 13.06 -5.44 2.68
CA ASN A 59 13.64 -6.77 2.88
C ASN A 59 15.05 -6.84 2.29
N GLU A 60 15.27 -6.33 1.07
CA GLU A 60 16.60 -6.25 0.47
C GLU A 60 17.57 -5.43 1.33
N LEU A 61 17.13 -4.29 1.87
CA LEU A 61 17.94 -3.49 2.79
C LEU A 61 18.30 -4.24 4.07
N MET A 62 17.39 -5.08 4.59
CA MET A 62 17.66 -5.89 5.78
C MET A 62 18.64 -7.03 5.48
N GLU A 63 18.56 -7.66 4.30
CA GLU A 63 19.49 -8.72 3.89
C GLU A 63 20.91 -8.20 3.65
N ASN A 64 21.05 -6.98 3.11
CA ASN A 64 22.36 -6.35 2.85
C ASN A 64 23.08 -5.81 4.12
N VAL A 65 22.43 -5.86 5.28
CA VAL A 65 22.99 -5.42 6.57
C VAL A 65 23.58 -6.58 7.37
N VAL A 66 23.40 -7.83 6.91
CA VAL A 66 23.88 -9.07 7.58
C VAL A 66 25.20 -9.55 6.98
#